data_AF-A0A4P9YXE2-F1
#
_entry.id   AF-A0A4P9YXE2-F1
#
_cell.length_a   1.000
_cell.length_b   1.000
_cell.length_c   1.000
_cell.angle_alpha   90.00
_cell.angle_beta   90.00
_cell.angle_gamma   90.00
#
_symmetry.space_group_name_H-M   'P 1'
#
loop_
_entity.id
_entity.type
_entity.pdbx_description
1 polymer ?
#
loop_
_entity_poly.entity_id
_entity_poly.type
_entity_poly.pdbx_seq_one_letter_code
_entity_poly.pdbx_strand_id
1 'polypeptide(L)'
;RYAEIMSSVEVLIEEHRRMEAAGLREHSRLHRIVPSIGTFFTSLPLRRAFLAQDAKHSIAARRFVPPSFNDIRRILNTAQLYAIAPDLQLITFDGDMTLYADGQDFAKDSKLVCQLVSLLQHDLRVAIVTAASYGDDATGYERRLSGLLAGFEEAGLSAERLARFFVLGGECNYLFQCKANYHLQYIAEDIYRPATGIRLWSDVDINRLLDVAERNLRRCVSDMRLPARVLRKPRAVGVIADGGAGIRREQLDECTLSTQHALLKYQHSPSQDKAPLPFCAFNGGSDVWVDIGNKFIGVQLLQAYLGTTPATTLHVGDQFLSTGNDFSTRTACCTTWIVSPQETSEVLLDLNELLDQAKA
;
A
#
# COMPACT_ATOMS: atom_id res chain seq x y z
N ARG A 1 24.39 9.89 -22.15
CA ARG A 1 23.00 10.05 -22.63
C ARG A 1 21.91 9.66 -21.62
N TYR A 2 21.62 8.39 -21.30
CA TYR A 2 20.51 8.08 -20.36
C TYR A 2 20.70 8.73 -18.98
N ALA A 3 21.91 8.68 -18.42
CA ALA A 3 22.23 9.38 -17.17
C ALA A 3 22.00 10.91 -17.25
N GLU A 4 22.26 11.55 -18.39
CA GLU A 4 22.02 12.99 -18.58
C GLU A 4 20.52 13.31 -18.65
N ILE A 5 19.74 12.43 -19.29
CA ILE A 5 18.28 12.53 -19.32
C ILE A 5 17.75 12.43 -17.89
N MET A 6 18.23 11.45 -17.11
CA MET A 6 17.85 11.30 -15.71
C MET A 6 18.16 12.57 -14.92
N SER A 7 19.35 13.16 -15.05
CA SER A 7 19.65 14.46 -14.43
C SER A 7 18.75 15.60 -14.87
N SER A 8 18.37 15.64 -16.14
CA SER A 8 17.43 16.66 -16.62
C SER A 8 16.06 16.49 -15.96
N VAL A 9 15.62 15.24 -15.74
CA VAL A 9 14.37 14.94 -15.00
C VAL A 9 14.51 15.27 -13.51
N GLU A 10 15.66 15.02 -12.87
CA GLU A 10 15.93 15.44 -11.47
C GLU A 10 15.68 16.94 -11.29
N VAL A 11 16.16 17.76 -12.24
CA VAL A 11 15.97 19.22 -12.21
C VAL A 11 14.48 19.59 -12.30
N LEU A 12 13.70 18.89 -13.15
CA LEU A 12 12.26 19.13 -13.29
C LEU A 12 11.48 18.74 -12.02
N ILE A 13 11.89 17.66 -11.35
CA ILE A 13 11.29 17.21 -10.09
C ILE A 13 11.59 18.24 -8.99
N GLU A 14 12.83 18.69 -8.89
CA GLU A 14 13.23 19.64 -7.88
C GLU A 14 12.58 21.01 -8.08
N GLU A 15 12.45 21.47 -9.33
CA GLU A 15 11.62 22.65 -9.66
C GLU A 15 10.16 22.45 -9.24
N HIS A 16 9.56 21.28 -9.53
CA HIS A 16 8.19 20.97 -9.14
C HIS A 16 7.99 21.06 -7.63
N ARG A 17 8.90 20.49 -6.84
CA ARG A 17 8.87 20.57 -5.37
C ARG A 17 8.91 22.00 -4.86
N ARG A 18 9.78 22.85 -5.42
CA ARG A 18 9.87 24.27 -5.04
C ARG A 18 8.60 25.05 -5.40
N MET A 19 8.06 24.82 -6.60
CA MET A 19 6.82 25.47 -7.05
C MET A 19 5.62 25.03 -6.20
N GLU A 20 5.53 23.75 -5.87
CA GLU A 20 4.48 23.21 -4.99
C GLU A 20 4.57 23.81 -3.58
N ALA A 21 5.77 23.89 -2.99
CA ALA A 21 6.00 24.54 -1.71
C ALA A 21 5.63 26.04 -1.71
N ALA A 22 5.72 26.69 -2.88
CA ALA A 22 5.30 28.09 -3.07
C ALA A 22 3.81 28.25 -3.39
N GLY A 23 3.02 27.17 -3.46
CA GLY A 23 1.61 27.21 -3.84
C GLY A 23 1.37 27.48 -5.33
N LEU A 24 2.38 27.25 -6.18
CA LEU A 24 2.38 27.54 -7.62
C LEU A 24 2.52 26.25 -8.46
N ARG A 25 1.93 25.14 -8.02
CA ARG A 25 2.10 23.82 -8.62
C ARG A 25 1.75 23.80 -10.11
N GLU A 26 0.69 24.47 -10.54
CA GLU A 26 0.31 24.54 -11.97
C GLU A 26 1.35 25.24 -12.86
N HIS A 27 2.26 26.03 -12.26
CA HIS A 27 3.31 26.74 -12.99
C HIS A 27 4.57 25.90 -13.23
N SER A 28 4.71 24.75 -12.57
CA SER A 28 5.88 23.88 -12.76
C SER A 28 5.90 23.25 -14.17
N ARG A 29 7.09 23.20 -14.77
CA ARG A 29 7.27 22.56 -16.09
C ARG A 29 6.84 21.08 -16.08
N LEU A 30 7.18 20.35 -15.02
CA LEU A 30 6.83 18.94 -14.89
C LEU A 30 5.32 18.72 -14.87
N HIS A 31 4.57 19.56 -14.15
CA HIS A 31 3.11 19.48 -14.11
C HIS A 31 2.47 19.76 -15.47
N ARG A 32 3.01 20.72 -16.24
CA ARG A 32 2.52 21.00 -17.60
C ARG A 32 2.73 19.84 -18.57
N ILE A 33 3.81 19.07 -18.38
CA ILE A 33 4.10 17.88 -19.21
C ILE A 33 3.26 16.68 -18.74
N VAL A 34 3.11 16.51 -17.43
CA VAL A 34 2.37 15.41 -16.80
C VAL A 34 1.35 16.00 -15.82
N PRO A 35 0.14 16.39 -16.26
CA PRO A 35 -0.86 17.03 -15.40
C PRO A 35 -1.27 16.17 -14.19
N SER A 36 -1.19 14.85 -14.34
CA SER A 36 -1.45 13.88 -13.27
C SER A 36 -0.28 13.65 -12.31
N ILE A 37 0.83 14.39 -12.44
CA ILE A 37 1.99 14.24 -11.56
C ILE A 37 1.57 14.55 -10.12
N GLY A 38 2.00 13.71 -9.18
CA GLY A 38 1.74 13.87 -7.75
C GLY A 38 2.77 14.75 -7.05
N THR A 39 2.66 14.80 -5.72
CA THR A 39 3.61 15.47 -4.83
C THR A 39 4.87 14.63 -4.67
N PHE A 40 6.04 15.27 -4.61
CA PHE A 40 7.31 14.61 -4.28
C PHE A 40 7.78 15.00 -2.88
N PHE A 41 7.75 14.06 -1.95
CA PHE A 41 8.12 14.31 -0.55
C PHE A 41 9.63 14.44 -0.34
N THR A 42 10.43 13.81 -1.20
CA THR A 42 11.90 13.86 -1.18
C THR A 42 12.45 14.31 -2.53
N SER A 43 13.72 14.71 -2.56
CA SER A 43 14.47 14.79 -3.82
C SER A 43 14.62 13.37 -4.39
N LEU A 44 14.78 13.21 -5.71
CA LEU A 44 15.02 11.90 -6.31
C LEU A 44 16.34 11.91 -7.09
N PRO A 45 17.42 11.28 -6.60
CA PRO A 45 18.71 11.21 -7.30
C PRO A 45 18.68 10.18 -8.44
N LEU A 46 17.82 10.40 -9.45
CA LEU A 46 17.62 9.55 -10.62
C LEU A 46 18.90 9.20 -11.40
N ARG A 47 19.87 10.12 -11.51
CA ARG A 47 21.15 9.86 -12.19
C ARG A 47 21.93 8.81 -11.43
N ARG A 48 22.06 8.97 -10.11
CA ARG A 48 22.75 8.00 -9.23
C ARG A 48 22.03 6.65 -9.28
N ALA A 49 20.70 6.66 -9.18
CA ALA A 49 19.89 5.45 -9.26
C ALA A 49 20.02 4.74 -10.61
N PHE A 50 20.01 5.48 -11.72
CA PHE A 50 20.24 4.93 -13.05
C PHE A 50 21.60 4.25 -13.16
N LEU A 51 22.68 4.89 -12.69
CA LEU A 51 24.02 4.29 -12.74
C LEU A 51 24.11 2.99 -11.94
N ALA A 52 23.46 2.94 -10.77
CA ALA A 52 23.39 1.72 -9.95
C ALA A 52 22.62 0.59 -10.65
N GLN A 53 21.45 0.91 -11.23
CA GLN A 53 20.63 -0.07 -11.95
C GLN A 53 21.26 -0.51 -13.27
N ASP A 54 21.94 0.40 -13.97
CA ASP A 54 22.68 0.08 -15.19
C ASP A 54 23.87 -0.85 -14.91
N ALA A 55 24.57 -0.68 -13.79
CA ALA A 55 25.63 -1.59 -13.37
C ALA A 55 25.10 -3.02 -13.11
N LYS A 56 23.90 -3.16 -12.54
CA LYS A 56 23.26 -4.46 -12.27
C LYS A 56 22.66 -5.11 -13.52
N HIS A 57 22.05 -4.31 -14.40
CA HIS A 57 21.18 -4.82 -15.48
C HIS A 57 21.64 -4.50 -16.91
N SER A 58 22.76 -3.77 -17.06
CA SER A 58 23.32 -3.38 -18.36
C SER A 58 22.30 -2.70 -19.29
N ILE A 59 21.45 -1.86 -18.71
CA ILE A 59 20.32 -1.18 -19.38
C ILE A 59 20.77 -0.46 -20.65
N ALA A 60 21.88 0.29 -20.57
CA ALA A 60 22.44 1.11 -21.63
C ALA A 60 23.26 0.32 -22.67
N ALA A 61 23.71 -0.89 -22.33
CA ALA A 61 24.50 -1.73 -23.24
C ALA A 61 23.65 -2.46 -24.29
N ARG A 62 22.33 -2.51 -24.09
CA ARG A 62 21.38 -3.16 -25.01
C ARG A 62 21.33 -2.40 -26.34
N ARG A 63 21.57 -3.12 -27.44
CA ARG A 63 21.59 -2.54 -28.80
C ARG A 63 20.22 -2.45 -29.47
N PHE A 64 19.34 -3.41 -29.17
CA PHE A 64 18.06 -3.59 -29.88
C PHE A 64 16.83 -3.42 -28.99
N VAL A 65 17.03 -3.35 -27.67
CA VAL A 65 15.94 -3.26 -26.69
C VAL A 65 16.17 -2.00 -25.85
N PRO A 66 15.30 -0.98 -25.95
CA PRO A 66 15.42 0.23 -25.13
C PRO A 66 15.05 -0.06 -23.67
N PRO A 67 15.30 0.88 -22.74
CA PRO A 67 14.75 0.84 -21.39
C PRO A 67 13.25 0.55 -21.39
N SER A 68 12.86 -0.52 -20.70
CA SER A 68 11.48 -0.94 -20.52
C SER A 68 10.81 -0.16 -19.40
N PHE A 69 9.49 -0.29 -19.29
CA PHE A 69 8.74 0.22 -18.15
C PHE A 69 9.32 -0.26 -16.81
N ASN A 70 9.66 -1.55 -16.71
CA ASN A 70 10.22 -2.14 -15.50
C ASN A 70 11.61 -1.59 -15.18
N ASP A 71 12.42 -1.24 -16.19
CA ASP A 71 13.72 -0.60 -15.95
C ASP A 71 13.52 0.78 -15.31
N ILE A 72 12.60 1.58 -15.84
CA ILE A 72 12.28 2.91 -15.28
C ILE A 72 11.70 2.80 -13.86
N ARG A 73 10.81 1.83 -13.62
CA ARG A 73 10.24 1.54 -12.30
C ARG A 73 11.32 1.21 -11.28
N ARG A 74 12.28 0.34 -11.62
CA ARG A 74 13.42 0.01 -10.74
C ARG A 74 14.29 1.21 -10.45
N ILE A 75 14.58 2.04 -11.46
CA ILE A 75 15.36 3.28 -11.27
C ILE A 75 14.64 4.22 -10.30
N LEU A 76 13.33 4.40 -10.44
CA LEU A 76 12.53 5.24 -9.54
C LEU A 76 12.51 4.66 -8.11
N ASN A 77 12.32 3.35 -7.96
CA ASN A 77 12.39 2.69 -6.66
C ASN A 77 13.76 2.93 -5.98
N THR A 78 14.88 2.71 -6.70
CA THR A 78 16.23 2.94 -6.16
C THR A 78 16.46 4.41 -5.81
N ALA A 79 16.00 5.35 -6.64
CA ALA A 79 16.11 6.78 -6.32
C ALA A 79 15.34 7.12 -5.04
N GLN A 80 14.15 6.55 -4.87
CA GLN A 80 13.33 6.73 -3.69
C GLN A 80 14.02 6.19 -2.43
N LEU A 81 14.64 5.01 -2.51
CA LEU A 81 15.42 4.43 -1.41
C LEU A 81 16.61 5.30 -1.03
N TYR A 82 17.41 5.74 -2.01
CA TYR A 82 18.54 6.64 -1.76
C TYR A 82 18.13 7.95 -1.10
N ALA A 83 16.95 8.45 -1.44
CA ALA A 83 16.44 9.70 -0.91
C ALA A 83 15.89 9.58 0.51
N ILE A 84 15.18 8.48 0.81
CA ILE A 84 14.46 8.33 2.08
C ILE A 84 15.27 7.65 3.18
N ALA A 85 16.22 6.77 2.84
CA ALA A 85 16.93 5.94 3.81
C ALA A 85 17.53 6.72 5.00
N PRO A 86 18.16 7.90 4.82
CA PRO A 86 18.75 8.65 5.94
C PRO A 86 17.73 9.12 6.99
N ASP A 87 16.52 9.43 6.56
CA ASP A 87 15.46 10.02 7.40
C ASP A 87 14.28 9.07 7.63
N LEU A 88 14.40 7.81 7.19
CA LEU A 88 13.32 6.83 7.27
C LEU A 88 12.98 6.52 8.73
N GLN A 89 11.69 6.62 9.07
CA GLN A 89 11.18 6.36 10.43
C GLN A 89 10.06 5.32 10.45
N LEU A 90 9.26 5.26 9.39
CA LEU A 90 8.16 4.32 9.20
C LEU A 90 8.27 3.68 7.82
N ILE A 91 8.22 2.36 7.78
CA ILE A 91 8.03 1.61 6.55
C ILE A 91 6.73 0.81 6.65
N THR A 92 5.90 0.94 5.63
CA THR A 92 4.62 0.25 5.53
C THR A 92 4.64 -0.69 4.34
N PHE A 93 4.03 -1.85 4.49
CA PHE A 93 3.93 -2.86 3.44
C PHE A 93 2.47 -3.11 3.16
N ASP A 94 2.13 -3.23 1.89
CA ASP A 94 0.94 -3.98 1.54
C ASP A 94 1.12 -5.46 1.94
N GLY A 95 0.03 -6.11 2.35
CA GLY A 95 0.03 -7.54 2.70
C GLY A 95 0.08 -8.41 1.45
N ASP A 96 -1.06 -8.54 0.78
CA ASP A 96 -1.24 -9.43 -0.37
C ASP A 96 -0.36 -8.98 -1.56
N MET A 97 0.15 -9.93 -2.35
CA MET A 97 1.05 -9.73 -3.50
C MET A 97 2.41 -9.05 -3.21
N THR A 98 2.60 -8.51 -2.01
CA THR A 98 3.81 -7.79 -1.59
C THR A 98 4.65 -8.58 -0.59
N LEU A 99 4.01 -9.17 0.42
CA LEU A 99 4.68 -9.98 1.44
C LEU A 99 4.46 -11.49 1.26
N TYR A 100 3.31 -11.87 0.71
CA TYR A 100 2.95 -13.25 0.39
C TYR A 100 2.08 -13.30 -0.87
N ALA A 101 2.02 -14.48 -1.49
CA ALA A 101 1.11 -14.72 -2.59
C ALA A 101 -0.36 -14.58 -2.15
N ASP A 102 -1.24 -14.34 -3.11
CA ASP A 102 -2.65 -14.01 -2.88
C ASP A 102 -3.34 -15.14 -2.13
N GLY A 103 -4.04 -14.78 -1.05
CA GLY A 103 -4.72 -15.71 -0.15
C GLY A 103 -3.80 -16.67 0.62
N GLN A 104 -2.46 -16.52 0.55
CA GLN A 104 -1.52 -17.37 1.28
C GLN A 104 -1.11 -16.76 2.64
N ASP A 105 -0.54 -17.62 3.48
CA ASP A 105 0.10 -17.23 4.74
C ASP A 105 1.57 -16.86 4.50
N PHE A 106 2.11 -16.02 5.39
CA PHE A 106 3.51 -15.65 5.40
C PHE A 106 4.36 -16.87 5.79
N ALA A 107 5.12 -17.41 4.83
CA ALA A 107 5.95 -18.60 5.04
C ALA A 107 7.12 -18.31 6.00
N LYS A 108 7.37 -19.24 6.93
CA LYS A 108 8.41 -19.11 7.97
C LYS A 108 9.82 -19.00 7.38
N ASP A 109 10.08 -19.66 6.25
CA ASP A 109 11.36 -19.70 5.54
C ASP A 109 11.54 -18.58 4.50
N SER A 110 10.63 -17.59 4.48
CA SER A 110 10.73 -16.46 3.57
C SER A 110 11.97 -15.62 3.87
N LYS A 111 12.75 -15.31 2.83
CA LYS A 111 13.88 -14.35 2.90
C LYS A 111 13.47 -12.98 3.45
N LEU A 112 12.17 -12.65 3.34
CA LEU A 112 11.60 -11.41 3.87
C LEU A 112 11.62 -11.35 5.41
N VAL A 113 11.57 -12.49 6.12
CA VAL A 113 11.61 -12.50 7.60
C VAL A 113 12.87 -11.81 8.10
N CYS A 114 14.04 -12.25 7.61
CA CYS A 114 15.33 -11.70 8.03
C CYS A 114 15.43 -10.19 7.73
N GLN A 115 14.83 -9.75 6.63
CA GLN A 115 14.85 -8.35 6.22
C GLN A 115 13.94 -7.50 7.11
N LEU A 116 12.74 -7.97 7.44
CA LEU A 116 11.82 -7.30 8.36
C LEU A 116 12.39 -7.24 9.78
N VAL A 117 13.06 -8.31 10.23
CA VAL A 117 13.82 -8.33 11.49
C VAL A 117 14.91 -7.25 11.47
N SER A 118 15.68 -7.16 10.40
CA SER A 118 16.73 -6.14 10.24
C SER A 118 16.15 -4.72 10.34
N LEU A 119 15.03 -4.42 9.67
CA LEU A 119 14.37 -3.11 9.79
C LEU A 119 14.02 -2.75 11.24
N LEU A 120 13.49 -3.70 12.00
CA LEU A 120 13.21 -3.51 13.44
C LEU A 120 14.50 -3.35 14.26
N GLN A 121 15.60 -4.02 13.88
CA GLN A 121 16.91 -3.82 14.49
C GLN A 121 17.54 -2.46 14.16
N HIS A 122 17.11 -1.83 13.06
CA HIS A 122 17.39 -0.43 12.74
C HIS A 122 16.48 0.57 13.47
N ASP A 123 15.68 0.10 14.43
CA ASP A 123 14.74 0.90 15.24
C ASP A 123 13.65 1.60 14.43
N LEU A 124 13.41 1.14 13.19
CA LEU A 124 12.33 1.59 12.34
C LEU A 124 10.98 1.06 12.86
N ARG A 125 9.93 1.84 12.60
CA ARG A 125 8.55 1.36 12.74
C ARG A 125 8.17 0.62 11.48
N VAL A 126 7.65 -0.59 11.62
CA VAL A 126 7.26 -1.46 10.52
C VAL A 126 5.76 -1.71 10.63
N ALA A 127 5.00 -1.44 9.57
CA ALA A 127 3.57 -1.72 9.56
C ALA A 127 3.16 -2.54 8.34
N ILE A 128 2.25 -3.50 8.53
CA ILE A 128 1.57 -4.19 7.41
C ILE A 128 0.17 -3.60 7.28
N VAL A 129 -0.19 -3.11 6.11
CA VAL A 129 -1.52 -2.60 5.77
C VAL A 129 -2.19 -3.60 4.84
N THR A 130 -3.34 -4.14 5.22
CA THR A 130 -4.02 -5.20 4.45
C THR A 130 -5.51 -4.92 4.32
N ALA A 131 -6.08 -5.30 3.17
CA ALA A 131 -7.53 -5.29 2.96
C ALA A 131 -8.23 -6.40 3.78
N ALA A 132 -7.51 -7.44 4.18
CA ALA A 132 -8.07 -8.50 5.00
C ALA A 132 -8.68 -7.91 6.28
N SER A 133 -9.94 -8.29 6.55
CA SER A 133 -10.70 -7.77 7.68
C SER A 133 -11.27 -8.93 8.50
N TYR A 134 -10.77 -9.06 9.72
CA TYR A 134 -11.21 -10.02 10.74
C TYR A 134 -11.80 -9.31 11.99
N GLY A 135 -12.09 -8.01 11.89
CA GLY A 135 -12.51 -7.21 13.03
C GLY A 135 -11.36 -6.87 13.97
N ASP A 136 -11.68 -6.73 15.25
CA ASP A 136 -10.77 -6.53 16.38
C ASP A 136 -10.14 -7.83 16.92
N ASP A 137 -10.50 -8.99 16.34
CA ASP A 137 -9.88 -10.27 16.64
C ASP A 137 -8.53 -10.43 15.92
N ALA A 138 -7.46 -10.52 16.71
CA ALA A 138 -6.10 -10.70 16.23
C ALA A 138 -5.88 -12.06 15.53
N THR A 139 -6.65 -13.10 15.87
CA THR A 139 -6.40 -14.50 15.47
C THR A 139 -6.28 -14.67 13.96
N GLY A 140 -7.12 -13.98 13.19
CA GLY A 140 -7.09 -14.03 11.73
C GLY A 140 -5.83 -13.40 11.14
N TYR A 141 -5.38 -12.28 11.71
CA TYR A 141 -4.16 -11.59 11.29
C TYR A 141 -2.91 -12.38 11.70
N GLU A 142 -2.88 -12.92 12.92
CA GLU A 142 -1.78 -13.75 13.40
C GLU A 142 -1.58 -15.01 12.57
N ARG A 143 -2.68 -15.67 12.15
CA ARG A 143 -2.59 -16.83 11.26
C ARG A 143 -1.87 -16.49 9.96
N ARG A 144 -2.30 -15.42 9.29
CA ARG A 144 -1.69 -14.93 8.03
C ARG A 144 -0.22 -14.55 8.21
N LEU A 145 0.18 -14.09 9.40
CA LEU A 145 1.53 -13.62 9.72
C LEU A 145 2.34 -14.60 10.57
N SER A 146 1.88 -15.83 10.72
CA SER A 146 2.44 -16.79 11.67
C SER A 146 3.93 -17.06 11.46
N GLY A 147 4.37 -17.22 10.20
CA GLY A 147 5.79 -17.39 9.88
C GLY A 147 6.65 -16.17 10.23
N LEU A 148 6.11 -14.95 10.08
CA LEU A 148 6.80 -13.72 10.44
C LEU A 148 6.93 -13.56 11.97
N LEU A 149 5.85 -13.79 12.71
CA LEU A 149 5.85 -13.72 14.17
C LEU A 149 6.79 -14.78 14.80
N ALA A 150 6.76 -16.00 14.28
CA ALA A 150 7.72 -17.05 14.67
C ALA A 150 9.16 -16.65 14.34
N GLY A 151 9.38 -15.95 13.22
CA GLY A 151 10.68 -15.39 12.85
C GLY A 151 11.17 -14.31 13.81
N PHE A 152 10.27 -13.48 14.33
CA PHE A 152 10.61 -12.49 15.37
C PHE A 152 11.01 -13.16 16.69
N GLU A 153 10.32 -14.23 17.07
CA GLU A 153 10.65 -15.05 18.23
C GLU A 153 12.01 -15.72 18.08
N GLU A 154 12.27 -16.34 16.94
CA GLU A 154 13.54 -17.01 16.64
C GLU A 154 14.72 -16.02 16.61
N ALA A 155 14.50 -14.81 16.13
CA ALA A 155 15.48 -13.72 16.15
C ALA A 155 15.69 -13.10 17.54
N GLY A 156 14.87 -13.44 18.54
CA GLY A 156 14.97 -12.92 19.91
C GLY A 156 14.81 -11.41 19.99
N LEU A 157 13.89 -10.82 19.23
CA LEU A 157 13.66 -9.38 19.24
C LEU A 157 13.21 -8.90 20.63
N SER A 158 13.78 -7.78 21.09
CA SER A 158 13.40 -7.19 22.38
C SER A 158 11.95 -6.67 22.36
N ALA A 159 11.33 -6.57 23.53
CA ALA A 159 9.99 -5.98 23.68
C ALA A 159 9.90 -4.57 23.08
N GLU A 160 10.99 -3.79 23.17
CA GLU A 160 11.05 -2.45 22.60
C GLU A 160 10.98 -2.46 21.07
N ARG A 161 11.70 -3.38 20.42
CA ARG A 161 11.68 -3.56 18.96
C ARG A 161 10.36 -4.15 18.49
N LEU A 162 9.81 -5.12 19.21
CA LEU A 162 8.49 -5.69 18.91
C LEU A 162 7.39 -4.62 18.95
N ALA A 163 7.45 -3.69 19.91
CA ALA A 163 6.50 -2.58 20.00
C ALA A 163 6.54 -1.62 18.80
N ARG A 164 7.52 -1.73 17.90
CA ARG A 164 7.60 -0.97 16.64
C ARG A 164 6.92 -1.66 15.46
N PHE A 165 6.42 -2.88 15.65
CA PHE A 165 5.69 -3.62 14.62
C PHE A 165 4.17 -3.45 14.76
N PHE A 166 3.51 -3.11 13.66
CA PHE A 166 2.07 -2.84 13.59
C PHE A 166 1.41 -3.60 12.45
N VAL A 167 0.12 -3.87 12.60
CA VAL A 167 -0.74 -4.40 11.52
C VAL A 167 -2.01 -3.56 11.47
N LEU A 168 -2.33 -3.03 10.29
CA LEU A 168 -3.55 -2.29 10.03
C LEU A 168 -4.43 -3.07 9.05
N GLY A 169 -5.47 -3.69 9.61
CA GLY A 169 -6.44 -4.51 8.89
C GLY A 169 -7.63 -3.73 8.36
N GLY A 170 -8.30 -4.32 7.36
CA GLY A 170 -9.44 -3.74 6.66
C GLY A 170 -9.11 -2.36 6.09
N GLU A 171 -7.97 -2.23 5.41
CA GLU A 171 -7.41 -1.01 4.82
C GLU A 171 -6.99 0.07 5.83
N CYS A 172 -7.91 0.51 6.69
CA CYS A 172 -7.69 1.57 7.68
C CYS A 172 -8.54 1.40 8.96
N ASN A 173 -9.05 0.20 9.22
CA ASN A 173 -10.11 -0.01 10.20
C ASN A 173 -9.64 -0.63 11.52
N TYR A 174 -8.67 -1.56 11.51
CA TYR A 174 -8.32 -2.31 12.71
C TYR A 174 -6.81 -2.28 12.94
N LEU A 175 -6.35 -1.53 13.94
CA LEU A 175 -4.92 -1.40 14.24
C LEU A 175 -4.51 -2.37 15.34
N PHE A 176 -3.41 -3.06 15.13
CA PHE A 176 -2.79 -3.98 16.07
C PHE A 176 -1.31 -3.62 16.25
N GLN A 177 -0.78 -3.93 17.44
CA GLN A 177 0.64 -3.80 17.75
C GLN A 177 1.17 -5.14 18.28
N CYS A 178 2.36 -5.54 17.85
CA CYS A 178 3.02 -6.71 18.41
C CYS A 178 3.50 -6.43 19.84
N LYS A 179 3.28 -7.38 20.74
CA LYS A 179 3.71 -7.30 22.14
C LYS A 179 4.90 -8.22 22.40
N ALA A 180 5.42 -8.16 23.63
CA ALA A 180 6.60 -8.90 24.06
C ALA A 180 6.44 -10.43 24.00
N ASN A 181 5.21 -10.93 23.91
CA ASN A 181 4.89 -12.34 23.74
C ASN A 181 4.75 -12.74 22.25
N TYR A 182 5.18 -11.90 21.31
CA TYR A 182 5.10 -12.13 19.86
C TYR A 182 3.67 -12.25 19.30
N HIS A 183 2.68 -11.82 20.08
CA HIS A 183 1.27 -11.77 19.68
C HIS A 183 0.82 -10.34 19.38
N LEU A 184 -0.19 -10.23 18.53
CA LEU A 184 -0.82 -8.99 18.14
C LEU A 184 -1.89 -8.61 19.16
N GLN A 185 -1.85 -7.36 19.62
CA GLN A 185 -2.90 -6.79 20.46
C GLN A 185 -3.60 -5.65 19.74
N TYR A 186 -4.93 -5.70 19.74
CA TYR A 186 -5.77 -4.65 19.18
C TYR A 186 -5.59 -3.32 19.93
N ILE A 187 -5.49 -2.23 19.17
CA ILE A 187 -5.48 -0.86 19.66
C ILE A 187 -6.86 -0.26 19.39
N ALA A 188 -7.53 0.18 20.45
CA ALA A 188 -8.85 0.78 20.36
C ALA A 188 -8.87 2.00 19.42
N GLU A 189 -9.96 2.14 18.66
CA GLU A 189 -10.10 3.14 17.60
C GLU A 189 -9.92 4.59 18.10
N ASP A 190 -10.28 4.82 19.36
CA ASP A 190 -10.17 6.11 20.03
C ASP A 190 -8.74 6.50 20.42
N ILE A 191 -7.77 5.62 20.24
CA ILE A 191 -6.35 5.89 20.53
C ILE A 191 -5.65 6.47 19.30
N TYR A 192 -5.89 5.89 18.11
CA TYR A 192 -5.10 6.21 16.90
C TYR A 192 -5.85 7.04 15.86
N ARG A 193 -7.20 7.07 15.89
CA ARG A 193 -7.96 7.86 14.91
C ARG A 193 -8.01 9.33 15.35
N PRO A 194 -7.82 10.31 14.46
CA PRO A 194 -8.03 11.71 14.81
C PRO A 194 -9.50 11.98 15.16
N ALA A 195 -9.77 13.04 15.94
CA ALA A 195 -11.14 13.47 16.27
C ALA A 195 -11.97 13.90 15.03
N THR A 196 -11.28 14.16 13.93
CA THR A 196 -11.86 14.51 12.63
C THR A 196 -11.74 13.34 11.63
N GLY A 197 -12.33 13.48 10.45
CA GLY A 197 -12.19 12.47 9.39
C GLY A 197 -12.90 11.15 9.73
N ILE A 198 -12.13 10.06 9.82
CA ILE A 198 -12.66 8.68 9.98
C ILE A 198 -13.58 8.51 11.20
N ARG A 199 -13.39 9.27 12.29
CA ARG A 199 -14.28 9.21 13.45
C ARG A 199 -15.66 9.82 13.22
N LEU A 200 -15.83 10.65 12.18
CA LEU A 200 -17.09 11.29 11.85
C LEU A 200 -17.95 10.43 10.91
N TRP A 201 -17.44 9.29 10.45
CA TRP A 201 -18.19 8.37 9.60
C TRP A 201 -19.28 7.70 10.42
N SER A 202 -20.54 8.00 10.08
CA SER A 202 -21.67 7.40 10.80
C SER A 202 -21.95 5.99 10.30
N ASP A 203 -22.34 5.10 11.20
CA ASP A 203 -22.76 3.74 10.85
C ASP A 203 -23.94 3.73 9.87
N VAL A 204 -24.80 4.76 9.93
CA VAL A 204 -25.91 4.92 8.99
C VAL A 204 -25.41 5.16 7.56
N ASP A 205 -24.45 6.06 7.39
CA ASP A 205 -23.90 6.38 6.07
C ASP A 205 -23.05 5.21 5.52
N ILE A 206 -22.28 4.55 6.38
CA ILE A 206 -21.56 3.31 6.07
C ILE A 206 -22.52 2.25 5.54
N ASN A 207 -23.58 1.95 6.28
CA ASN A 207 -24.53 0.91 5.90
C ASN A 207 -25.24 1.26 4.59
N ARG A 208 -25.66 2.51 4.39
CA ARG A 208 -26.26 2.95 3.12
C ARG A 208 -25.35 2.75 1.93
N LEU A 209 -24.07 3.09 2.06
CA LEU A 209 -23.10 2.92 0.97
C LEU A 209 -22.90 1.43 0.66
N LEU A 210 -22.71 0.61 1.69
CA LEU A 210 -22.54 -0.83 1.52
C LEU A 210 -23.82 -1.50 0.98
N ASP A 211 -25.02 -0.99 1.27
CA ASP A 211 -26.28 -1.51 0.71
C ASP A 211 -26.38 -1.29 -0.81
N VAL A 212 -25.81 -0.18 -1.30
CA VAL A 212 -25.69 0.07 -2.75
C VAL A 212 -24.71 -0.92 -3.37
N ALA A 213 -23.55 -1.13 -2.73
CA ALA A 213 -22.57 -2.10 -3.20
C ALA A 213 -23.14 -3.53 -3.21
N GLU A 214 -23.75 -3.96 -2.11
CA GLU A 214 -24.35 -5.29 -1.94
C GLU A 214 -25.42 -5.57 -3.00
N ARG A 215 -26.29 -4.59 -3.25
CA ARG A 215 -27.32 -4.69 -4.30
C ARG A 215 -26.70 -4.83 -5.68
N ASN A 216 -25.66 -4.07 -5.99
CA ASN A 216 -24.98 -4.15 -7.28
C ASN A 216 -24.25 -5.48 -7.46
N LEU A 217 -23.53 -5.95 -6.43
CA LEU A 217 -22.82 -7.22 -6.45
C LEU A 217 -23.80 -8.41 -6.61
N ARG A 218 -24.94 -8.40 -5.89
CA ARG A 218 -26.00 -9.41 -6.09
C ARG A 218 -26.52 -9.43 -7.51
N ARG A 219 -26.72 -8.26 -8.12
CA ARG A 219 -27.11 -8.15 -9.53
C ARG A 219 -26.05 -8.76 -10.44
N CYS A 220 -24.78 -8.41 -10.27
CA CYS A 220 -23.68 -8.97 -11.08
C CYS A 220 -23.58 -10.49 -10.97
N VAL A 221 -23.69 -11.04 -9.75
CA VAL A 221 -23.73 -12.49 -9.49
C VAL A 221 -24.88 -13.15 -10.23
N SER A 222 -26.08 -12.56 -10.17
CA SER A 222 -27.28 -13.07 -10.86
C SER A 222 -27.15 -13.00 -12.38
N ASP A 223 -26.79 -11.84 -12.92
CA ASP A 223 -26.75 -11.56 -14.37
C ASP A 223 -25.69 -12.42 -15.07
N MET A 224 -24.53 -12.62 -14.45
CA MET A 224 -23.45 -13.47 -14.96
C MET A 224 -23.55 -14.93 -14.51
N ARG A 225 -24.57 -15.29 -13.71
CA ARG A 225 -24.80 -16.64 -13.14
C ARG A 225 -23.55 -17.20 -12.45
N LEU A 226 -22.90 -16.36 -11.64
CA LEU A 226 -21.67 -16.75 -10.96
C LEU A 226 -21.96 -17.79 -9.86
N PRO A 227 -21.13 -18.84 -9.73
CA PRO A 227 -21.20 -19.78 -8.62
C PRO A 227 -20.58 -19.14 -7.37
N ALA A 228 -21.23 -18.11 -6.85
CA ALA A 228 -20.70 -17.25 -5.81
C ALA A 228 -21.80 -16.68 -4.92
N ARG A 229 -21.42 -16.28 -3.71
CA ARG A 229 -22.30 -15.62 -2.75
C ARG A 229 -21.76 -14.27 -2.33
N VAL A 230 -22.68 -13.37 -1.99
CA VAL A 230 -22.35 -12.04 -1.45
C VAL A 230 -22.25 -12.13 0.08
N LEU A 231 -21.14 -11.66 0.64
CA LEU A 231 -20.85 -11.64 2.07
C LEU A 231 -20.77 -10.20 2.58
N ARG A 232 -21.55 -9.86 3.60
CA ARG A 232 -21.58 -8.54 4.25
C ARG A 232 -20.85 -8.59 5.59
N LYS A 233 -19.98 -7.61 5.83
CA LYS A 233 -19.25 -7.35 7.08
C LYS A 233 -19.61 -5.94 7.59
N PRO A 234 -19.23 -5.56 8.83
CA PRO A 234 -19.53 -4.24 9.38
C PRO A 234 -19.03 -3.07 8.53
N ARG A 235 -17.85 -3.21 7.90
CA ARG A 235 -17.22 -2.18 7.08
C ARG A 235 -16.83 -2.65 5.67
N ALA A 236 -17.41 -3.75 5.22
CA ALA A 236 -17.08 -4.31 3.91
C ALA A 236 -18.24 -5.14 3.34
N VAL A 237 -18.26 -5.31 2.03
CA VAL A 237 -19.11 -6.29 1.35
C VAL A 237 -18.36 -6.87 0.16
N GLY A 238 -18.50 -8.17 -0.08
CA GLY A 238 -17.74 -8.84 -1.15
C GLY A 238 -18.48 -10.02 -1.78
N VAL A 239 -17.91 -10.52 -2.87
CA VAL A 239 -18.35 -11.72 -3.60
C VAL A 239 -17.28 -12.78 -3.43
N ILE A 240 -17.65 -13.93 -2.86
CA ILE A 240 -16.77 -15.08 -2.71
C ILE A 240 -17.34 -16.27 -3.47
N ALA A 241 -16.48 -17.05 -4.13
CA ALA A 241 -16.91 -18.23 -4.86
C ALA A 241 -17.44 -19.34 -3.94
N ASP A 242 -18.45 -20.07 -4.41
CA ASP A 242 -18.99 -21.22 -3.70
C ASP A 242 -18.13 -22.46 -3.95
N GLY A 243 -17.82 -23.19 -2.88
CA GLY A 243 -17.09 -24.47 -2.96
C GLY A 243 -15.71 -24.38 -3.63
N GLY A 244 -15.10 -23.19 -3.70
CA GLY A 244 -13.82 -22.97 -4.39
C GLY A 244 -13.92 -22.95 -5.92
N ALA A 245 -15.12 -22.76 -6.49
CA ALA A 245 -15.27 -22.58 -7.93
C ALA A 245 -14.46 -21.36 -8.41
N GLY A 246 -13.81 -21.47 -9.57
CA GLY A 246 -13.07 -20.34 -10.14
C GLY A 246 -14.03 -19.32 -10.76
N ILE A 247 -13.92 -18.04 -10.37
CA ILE A 247 -14.53 -16.91 -11.10
C ILE A 247 -13.46 -16.34 -12.03
N ARG A 248 -13.80 -16.08 -13.30
CA ARG A 248 -12.81 -15.55 -14.25
C ARG A 248 -12.45 -14.11 -13.92
N ARG A 249 -11.21 -13.71 -14.25
CA ARG A 249 -10.70 -12.36 -14.01
C ARG A 249 -11.63 -11.29 -14.56
N GLU A 250 -12.15 -11.48 -15.77
CA GLU A 250 -13.05 -10.52 -16.43
C GLU A 250 -14.39 -10.38 -15.70
N GLN A 251 -14.88 -11.46 -15.09
CA GLN A 251 -16.13 -11.44 -14.31
C GLN A 251 -15.93 -10.74 -12.97
N LEU A 252 -14.77 -10.94 -12.34
CA LEU A 252 -14.38 -10.21 -11.14
C LEU A 252 -14.19 -8.72 -11.46
N ASP A 253 -13.50 -8.38 -12.55
CA ASP A 253 -13.31 -6.99 -13.00
C ASP A 253 -14.66 -6.31 -13.32
N GLU A 254 -15.61 -7.01 -13.96
CA GLU A 254 -16.97 -6.50 -14.19
C GLU A 254 -17.69 -6.20 -12.86
N CYS A 255 -17.67 -7.14 -11.90
CA CYS A 255 -18.23 -6.93 -10.56
C CYS A 255 -17.62 -5.70 -9.87
N THR A 256 -16.30 -5.57 -9.90
CA THR A 256 -15.56 -4.47 -9.27
C THR A 256 -15.89 -3.12 -9.92
N LEU A 257 -15.73 -3.00 -11.25
CA LEU A 257 -15.91 -1.75 -11.98
C LEU A 257 -17.37 -1.29 -11.98
N SER A 258 -18.32 -2.23 -12.16
CA SER A 258 -19.76 -1.96 -12.07
C SER A 258 -20.13 -1.43 -10.69
N THR A 259 -19.57 -2.02 -9.64
CA THR A 259 -19.86 -1.61 -8.26
C THR A 259 -19.22 -0.27 -7.93
N GLN A 260 -17.98 -0.04 -8.35
CA GLN A 260 -17.32 1.26 -8.24
C GLN A 260 -18.15 2.36 -8.93
N HIS A 261 -18.62 2.11 -10.16
CA HIS A 261 -19.47 3.05 -10.88
C HIS A 261 -20.79 3.34 -10.13
N ALA A 262 -21.46 2.30 -9.61
CA ALA A 262 -22.70 2.45 -8.86
C ALA A 262 -22.51 3.29 -7.58
N LEU A 263 -21.40 3.08 -6.86
CA LEU A 263 -21.05 3.83 -5.67
C LEU A 263 -20.72 5.30 -5.97
N LEU A 264 -19.90 5.55 -7.00
CA LEU A 264 -19.60 6.91 -7.43
C LEU A 264 -20.87 7.65 -7.84
N LYS A 265 -21.77 7.02 -8.61
CA LYS A 265 -23.05 7.60 -8.99
C LYS A 265 -23.94 7.90 -7.79
N TYR A 266 -23.97 7.02 -6.79
CA TYR A 266 -24.72 7.23 -5.56
C TYR A 266 -24.20 8.44 -4.78
N GLN A 267 -22.87 8.55 -4.62
CA GLN A 267 -22.24 9.63 -3.86
C GLN A 267 -22.30 11.00 -4.56
N HIS A 268 -22.29 11.03 -5.90
CA HIS A 268 -22.42 12.26 -6.69
C HIS A 268 -23.87 12.62 -7.03
N SER A 269 -24.85 11.88 -6.48
CA SER A 269 -26.26 12.21 -6.68
C SER A 269 -26.57 13.57 -6.05
N PRO A 270 -27.33 14.46 -6.70
CA PRO A 270 -27.74 15.76 -6.15
C PRO A 270 -28.50 15.67 -4.82
N SER A 271 -29.02 14.48 -4.50
CA SER A 271 -29.72 14.18 -3.24
C SER A 271 -28.78 13.92 -2.05
N GLN A 272 -27.46 13.92 -2.26
CA GLN A 272 -26.47 13.70 -1.20
C GLN A 272 -25.87 15.04 -0.77
N ASP A 273 -26.34 15.56 0.35
CA ASP A 273 -25.79 16.79 0.96
C ASP A 273 -24.52 16.54 1.79
N LYS A 274 -24.15 15.28 1.99
CA LYS A 274 -23.00 14.88 2.82
C LYS A 274 -21.74 14.67 1.97
N ALA A 275 -20.59 14.93 2.59
CA ALA A 275 -19.31 14.59 1.99
C ALA A 275 -19.22 13.10 1.63
N PRO A 276 -18.60 12.74 0.49
CA PRO A 276 -18.49 11.35 0.06
C PRO A 276 -17.66 10.55 1.06
N LEU A 277 -18.17 9.36 1.41
CA LEU A 277 -17.48 8.42 2.28
C LEU A 277 -16.39 7.69 1.47
N PRO A 278 -15.13 7.71 1.89
CA PRO A 278 -14.08 6.97 1.19
C PRO A 278 -14.36 5.47 1.17
N PHE A 279 -14.14 4.84 0.03
CA PHE A 279 -14.25 3.40 -0.15
C PHE A 279 -13.19 2.90 -1.11
N CYS A 280 -12.98 1.59 -1.10
CA CYS A 280 -12.12 0.88 -2.03
C CYS A 280 -12.89 -0.31 -2.61
N ALA A 281 -13.07 -0.36 -3.93
CA ALA A 281 -13.63 -1.51 -4.62
C ALA A 281 -12.53 -2.15 -5.46
N PHE A 282 -12.20 -3.41 -5.20
CA PHE A 282 -11.07 -4.07 -5.85
C PHE A 282 -11.39 -5.51 -6.23
N ASN A 283 -10.64 -6.01 -7.21
CA ASN A 283 -10.62 -7.40 -7.62
C ASN A 283 -9.44 -8.10 -6.94
N GLY A 284 -9.74 -8.97 -5.99
CA GLY A 284 -8.77 -9.73 -5.19
C GLY A 284 -8.25 -10.99 -5.88
N GLY A 285 -8.33 -11.10 -7.21
CA GLY A 285 -7.80 -12.23 -7.97
C GLY A 285 -8.72 -13.45 -8.00
N SER A 286 -9.32 -13.79 -6.87
CA SER A 286 -10.29 -14.88 -6.71
C SER A 286 -11.65 -14.44 -6.13
N ASP A 287 -11.72 -13.23 -5.60
CA ASP A 287 -12.91 -12.61 -5.02
C ASP A 287 -13.00 -11.12 -5.37
N VAL A 288 -14.11 -10.48 -4.98
CA VAL A 288 -14.31 -9.03 -5.10
C VAL A 288 -14.67 -8.49 -3.74
N TRP A 289 -14.09 -7.35 -3.36
CA TRP A 289 -14.42 -6.67 -2.11
C TRP A 289 -14.64 -5.18 -2.33
N VAL A 290 -15.55 -4.64 -1.52
CA VAL A 290 -15.77 -3.22 -1.31
C VAL A 290 -15.57 -2.94 0.17
N ASP A 291 -14.50 -2.24 0.51
CA ASP A 291 -14.17 -1.83 1.87
C ASP A 291 -14.49 -0.35 2.09
N ILE A 292 -14.95 0.00 3.29
CA ILE A 292 -15.03 1.39 3.73
C ILE A 292 -13.65 1.85 4.18
N GLY A 293 -13.17 2.93 3.56
CA GLY A 293 -11.80 3.39 3.68
C GLY A 293 -10.89 2.90 2.55
N ASN A 294 -9.60 3.21 2.68
CA ASN A 294 -8.55 2.79 1.76
C ASN A 294 -7.18 2.90 2.44
N LYS A 295 -6.15 2.30 1.84
CA LYS A 295 -4.79 2.30 2.37
C LYS A 295 -4.16 3.68 2.47
N PHE A 296 -4.52 4.62 1.59
CA PHE A 296 -4.08 6.01 1.71
C PHE A 296 -4.46 6.60 3.07
N ILE A 297 -5.72 6.45 3.49
CA ILE A 297 -6.17 6.86 4.82
C ILE A 297 -5.43 6.06 5.90
N GLY A 298 -5.26 4.75 5.71
CA GLY A 298 -4.57 3.89 6.66
C GLY A 298 -3.12 4.34 6.95
N VAL A 299 -2.36 4.64 5.90
CA VAL A 299 -0.99 5.16 6.02
C VAL A 299 -0.98 6.54 6.70
N GLN A 300 -1.93 7.43 6.40
CA GLN A 300 -2.05 8.72 7.09
C GLN A 300 -2.36 8.56 8.59
N LEU A 301 -3.21 7.59 8.95
CA LEU A 301 -3.49 7.29 10.36
C LEU A 301 -2.24 6.79 11.07
N LEU A 302 -1.46 5.90 10.44
CA LEU A 302 -0.19 5.43 10.99
C LEU A 302 0.80 6.58 11.16
N GLN A 303 0.91 7.47 10.17
CA GLN A 303 1.77 8.66 10.25
C GLN A 303 1.40 9.56 11.43
N ALA A 304 0.12 9.89 11.56
CA ALA A 304 -0.37 10.72 12.65
C ALA A 304 -0.18 10.06 14.02
N TYR A 305 -0.48 8.76 14.13
CA TYR A 305 -0.36 8.02 15.38
C TYR A 305 1.10 7.84 15.82
N LEU A 306 2.01 7.62 14.87
CA LEU A 306 3.42 7.33 15.14
C LEU A 306 4.32 8.56 15.08
N GLY A 307 3.76 9.74 14.75
CA GLY A 307 4.47 11.01 14.69
C GLY A 307 5.45 11.10 13.51
N THR A 308 5.15 10.45 12.38
CA THR A 308 5.98 10.48 11.17
C THR A 308 5.37 11.35 10.08
N THR A 309 6.14 11.67 9.06
CA THR A 309 5.71 12.52 7.93
C THR A 309 5.73 11.74 6.61
N PRO A 310 5.07 12.23 5.56
CA PRO A 310 5.19 11.66 4.21
C PRO A 310 6.63 11.51 3.71
N ALA A 311 7.53 12.42 4.11
CA ALA A 311 8.94 12.39 3.73
C ALA A 311 9.78 11.39 4.53
N THR A 312 9.30 10.97 5.72
CA THR A 312 9.96 9.97 6.59
C THR A 312 9.23 8.62 6.60
N THR A 313 8.27 8.44 5.68
CA THR A 313 7.47 7.22 5.52
C THR A 313 7.68 6.63 4.14
N LEU A 314 8.03 5.34 4.09
CA LEU A 314 8.09 4.56 2.86
C LEU A 314 6.94 3.55 2.81
N HIS A 315 6.21 3.49 1.71
CA HIS A 315 5.28 2.41 1.42
C HIS A 315 5.85 1.47 0.35
N VAL A 316 5.69 0.16 0.55
CA VAL A 316 6.06 -0.89 -0.39
C VAL A 316 4.77 -1.62 -0.78
N GLY A 317 4.40 -1.56 -2.05
CA GLY A 317 3.15 -2.15 -2.53
C GLY A 317 3.07 -2.27 -4.05
N ASP A 318 2.08 -3.01 -4.55
CA ASP A 318 1.88 -3.22 -5.98
C ASP A 318 0.82 -2.27 -6.57
N GLN A 319 1.19 -1.57 -7.65
CA GLN A 319 0.30 -0.67 -8.39
C GLN A 319 -0.14 -1.23 -9.77
N PHE A 320 0.18 -2.48 -10.12
CA PHE A 320 -0.18 -3.08 -11.42
C PHE A 320 -1.63 -3.53 -11.52
N LEU A 321 -2.28 -3.89 -10.41
CA LEU A 321 -3.70 -4.22 -10.44
C LEU A 321 -4.45 -2.92 -10.78
N SER A 322 -5.05 -2.85 -11.97
CA SER A 322 -5.77 -1.67 -12.50
C SER A 322 -6.95 -1.23 -11.64
N THR A 323 -7.37 -2.07 -10.70
CA THR A 323 -8.37 -1.83 -9.65
C THR A 323 -7.74 -1.73 -8.25
N GLY A 324 -6.43 -1.49 -8.17
CA GLY A 324 -5.62 -1.67 -6.97
C GLY A 324 -5.87 -0.63 -5.89
N ASN A 325 -5.84 -1.08 -4.64
CA ASN A 325 -6.01 -0.27 -3.44
C ASN A 325 -4.76 0.56 -3.07
N ASP A 326 -3.60 0.23 -3.65
CA ASP A 326 -2.32 0.91 -3.34
C ASP A 326 -2.02 2.13 -4.19
N PHE A 327 -2.66 2.33 -5.35
CA PHE A 327 -2.34 3.48 -6.21
C PHE A 327 -2.47 4.83 -5.48
N SER A 328 -3.39 4.90 -4.51
CA SER A 328 -3.63 6.10 -3.70
C SER A 328 -2.50 6.41 -2.70
N THR A 329 -1.73 5.42 -2.24
CA THR A 329 -0.74 5.56 -1.15
C THR A 329 0.44 6.45 -1.53
N ARG A 330 0.76 6.56 -2.83
CA ARG A 330 1.77 7.53 -3.34
C ARG A 330 1.41 8.99 -3.09
N THR A 331 0.17 9.27 -2.71
CA THR A 331 -0.30 10.61 -2.31
C THR A 331 -0.09 10.85 -0.81
N ALA A 332 0.08 9.79 -0.01
CA ALA A 332 0.33 9.87 1.43
C ALA A 332 1.81 9.88 1.79
N CYS A 333 2.66 9.22 1.00
CA CYS A 333 4.07 9.06 1.32
C CYS A 333 4.93 8.62 0.13
N CYS A 334 6.24 8.54 0.34
CA CYS A 334 7.16 7.94 -0.61
C CYS A 334 6.75 6.48 -0.85
N THR A 335 6.74 6.02 -2.10
CA THR A 335 6.26 4.67 -2.44
C THR A 335 7.23 3.97 -3.39
N THR A 336 7.52 2.72 -3.11
CA THR A 336 8.17 1.79 -4.04
C THR A 336 7.13 0.89 -4.68
N TRP A 337 7.17 0.81 -6.00
CA TRP A 337 6.25 -0.03 -6.76
C TRP A 337 6.90 -1.38 -7.05
N ILE A 338 6.44 -2.42 -6.37
CA ILE A 338 6.89 -3.81 -6.53
C ILE A 338 5.82 -4.62 -7.28
N VAL A 339 6.20 -5.77 -7.84
CA VAL A 339 5.25 -6.67 -8.54
C VAL A 339 5.25 -8.09 -8.00
N SER A 340 6.08 -8.33 -6.97
CA SER A 340 6.26 -9.66 -6.40
C SER A 340 7.00 -9.60 -5.05
N PRO A 341 6.85 -10.62 -4.21
CA PRO A 341 7.65 -10.79 -2.99
C PRO A 341 9.17 -10.81 -3.24
N GLN A 342 9.61 -11.26 -4.42
CA GLN A 342 11.03 -11.26 -4.79
C GLN A 342 11.55 -9.83 -4.96
N GLU A 343 10.81 -8.96 -5.65
CA GLU A 343 11.19 -7.55 -5.78
C GLU A 343 11.11 -6.81 -4.44
N THR A 344 10.13 -7.13 -3.59
CA THR A 344 10.12 -6.66 -2.19
C THR A 344 11.43 -7.02 -1.50
N SER A 345 11.87 -8.28 -1.64
CA SER A 345 13.11 -8.76 -1.03
C SER A 345 14.34 -8.02 -1.54
N GLU A 346 14.45 -7.76 -2.84
CA GLU A 346 15.54 -6.98 -3.42
C GLU A 346 15.57 -5.53 -2.92
N VAL A 347 14.41 -4.88 -2.85
CA VAL A 347 14.26 -3.52 -2.31
C VAL A 347 14.70 -3.45 -0.86
N LEU A 348 14.36 -4.46 -0.05
CA LEU A 348 14.76 -4.49 1.36
C LEU A 348 16.25 -4.79 1.56
N LEU A 349 16.89 -5.59 0.69
CA LEU A 349 18.35 -5.76 0.71
C LEU A 349 19.05 -4.43 0.46
N ASP A 350 18.68 -3.74 -0.63
CA ASP A 350 19.26 -2.45 -0.98
C ASP A 350 19.00 -1.40 0.13
N LEU A 351 17.81 -1.42 0.75
CA LEU A 351 17.49 -0.52 1.87
C LEU A 351 18.34 -0.80 3.12
N ASN A 352 18.46 -2.06 3.54
CA ASN A 352 19.26 -2.40 4.72
C ASN A 352 20.74 -2.03 4.52
N GLU A 353 21.29 -2.24 3.32
CA GLU A 353 22.67 -1.80 3.01
C GLU A 353 22.83 -0.28 3.18
N LEU A 354 21.85 0.51 2.76
CA LEU A 354 21.86 1.97 2.94
C LEU A 354 21.72 2.37 4.41
N LEU A 355 20.90 1.66 5.19
CA LEU A 355 20.73 1.91 6.63
C LEU A 355 22.01 1.57 7.42
N ASP A 356 22.72 0.52 7.03
CA ASP A 356 24.02 0.16 7.58
C ASP A 356 25.07 1.25 7.29
N GLN A 357 25.11 1.73 6.04
CA GLN A 357 26.01 2.81 5.63
C GLN A 357 25.73 4.15 6.34
N ALA A 358 24.47 4.42 6.69
CA ALA A 358 24.10 5.65 7.40
C ALA A 358 24.47 5.64 8.90
N LYS A 359 24.67 4.44 9.49
CA LYS A 359 25.08 4.27 10.89
C LYS A 359 26.60 4.21 11.08
N ALA A 360 27.34 3.82 10.04
CA ALA A 360 28.80 3.79 10.01
C ALA A 360 29.38 5.20 9.83
#